data_AF-H3CGK2-F1
#
_entry.id   AF-H3CGK2-F1
#
_cell.length_a   1.000
_cell.length_b   1.000
_cell.length_c   1.000
_cell.angle_alpha   90.00
_cell.angle_beta   90.00
_cell.angle_gamma   90.00
#
_symmetry.space_group_name_H-M   'P 1'
#
loop_
_entity.id
_entity.type
_entity.pdbx_description
1 polymer ?
#
loop_
_entity_poly.entity_id
_entity_poly.type
_entity_poly.pdbx_seq_one_letter_code
_entity_poly.pdbx_strand_id
1 'polypeptide(L)'
;IIRIGDMKQAGEMAKQMKVKKLKNLKTLDSKTRCAGVYSAYKPYLNKDEEIIKQLQKGVQQKRPAAQNAILRRYFLELTQSFIIPLERYVASLMPLQKSICPWKSPPQLRPFVQQDFMKTLEKAGPQLTSRLKGDWIGLYRHFLKSPNFDGWFRTRRREMTQKLEALHLEALCEEDLQQRIQKHSEVETVDLVLKLKDKLTQAEKQHLPLRPGTLARLREHTEAVILSLPEDLQGILHKPPTP
;
A
#
# COMPACT_ATOMS: atom_id res chain seq x y z
N ILE A 1 26.89 -14.29 9.34
CA ILE A 1 27.23 -15.38 10.28
C ILE A 1 26.01 -15.59 11.16
N ILE A 2 25.22 -16.63 10.87
CA ILE A 2 24.25 -17.14 11.83
C ILE A 2 25.04 -18.17 12.65
N ARG A 3 25.25 -17.87 13.93
CA ARG A 3 25.86 -18.82 14.87
C ARG A 3 24.74 -19.67 15.42
N ILE A 4 24.71 -20.94 15.03
CA ILE A 4 23.88 -21.94 15.71
C ILE A 4 24.60 -22.17 17.04
N GLY A 5 24.00 -21.68 18.13
CA GLY A 5 24.54 -21.89 19.46
C GLY A 5 24.23 -23.31 19.91
N ASP A 6 25.24 -24.02 20.41
CA ASP A 6 25.02 -25.27 21.14
C ASP A 6 24.05 -25.02 22.29
N MET A 7 23.02 -25.87 22.41
CA MET A 7 22.16 -25.95 23.59
C MET A 7 23.05 -26.26 24.79
N LYS A 8 23.46 -25.24 25.55
CA LYS A 8 24.16 -25.45 26.81
C LYS A 8 23.19 -26.02 27.84
N GLN A 9 23.45 -27.24 28.29
CA GLN A 9 22.85 -27.79 29.50
C GLN A 9 23.19 -26.89 30.70
N ALA A 10 22.23 -26.77 31.63
CA ALA A 10 22.31 -25.91 32.80
C ALA A 10 23.51 -26.31 33.68
N GLY A 11 24.45 -25.38 33.92
CA GLY A 11 25.50 -25.62 34.92
C GLY A 11 26.70 -24.66 34.93
N GLU A 12 27.12 -24.05 33.82
CA GLU A 12 28.40 -23.31 33.81
C GLU A 12 28.26 -21.79 33.75
N MET A 13 28.87 -21.11 34.73
CA MET A 13 28.90 -19.66 34.89
C MET A 13 29.52 -18.94 33.68
N ALA A 14 28.86 -17.87 33.24
CA ALA A 14 29.31 -17.02 32.14
C ALA A 14 30.51 -16.16 32.55
N LYS A 15 31.72 -16.54 32.12
CA LYS A 15 32.86 -15.61 32.11
C LYS A 15 32.65 -14.55 31.01
N GLN A 16 32.73 -13.28 31.41
CA GLN A 16 32.58 -12.10 30.55
C GLN A 16 33.45 -12.18 29.29
N MET A 17 32.84 -12.28 28.11
CA MET A 17 33.54 -12.12 26.84
C MET A 17 33.53 -10.64 26.42
N LYS A 18 34.64 -9.94 26.68
CA LYS A 18 34.92 -8.60 26.13
C LYS A 18 34.99 -8.67 24.60
N VAL A 19 34.14 -7.89 23.92
CA VAL A 19 34.23 -7.68 22.47
C VAL A 19 35.44 -6.80 22.16
N LYS A 20 36.58 -7.42 21.85
CA LYS A 20 37.76 -6.71 21.33
C LYS A 20 37.54 -6.36 19.85
N LYS A 21 37.85 -5.11 19.49
CA LYS A 21 37.78 -4.53 18.15
C LYS A 21 38.49 -5.42 17.11
N LEU A 22 37.79 -5.78 16.03
CA LEU A 22 38.33 -6.48 14.87
C LEU A 22 39.24 -5.53 14.06
N LYS A 23 40.54 -5.52 14.35
CA LYS A 23 41.57 -5.16 13.38
C LYS A 23 42.76 -6.10 13.63
N ASN A 24 43.02 -6.97 12.66
CA ASN A 24 44.14 -7.94 12.59
C ASN A 24 43.96 -9.21 13.43
N LEU A 25 43.36 -10.25 12.82
CA LEU A 25 43.41 -11.61 13.35
C LEU A 25 44.20 -12.48 12.37
N LYS A 26 45.52 -12.55 12.60
CA LYS A 26 46.38 -13.57 12.01
C LYS A 26 45.87 -14.96 12.42
N THR A 27 46.04 -15.88 11.50
CA THR A 27 45.81 -17.33 11.55
C THR A 27 46.04 -17.95 12.93
N LEU A 28 44.96 -18.25 13.65
CA LEU A 28 44.97 -19.27 14.71
C LEU A 28 43.57 -19.87 14.84
N ASP A 29 43.55 -21.18 14.65
CA ASP A 29 42.50 -22.17 14.91
C ASP A 29 41.20 -22.05 14.08
N SER A 30 41.23 -22.76 12.95
CA SER A 30 40.14 -22.96 12.00
C SER A 30 39.05 -23.92 12.52
N LYS A 31 39.22 -24.61 13.65
CA LYS A 31 38.22 -25.59 14.11
C LYS A 31 37.11 -24.97 14.97
N THR A 32 37.43 -23.95 15.76
CA THR A 32 36.45 -23.28 16.66
C THR A 32 35.78 -22.05 16.04
N ARG A 33 36.31 -21.53 14.91
CA ARG A 33 35.70 -20.40 14.18
C ARG A 33 34.74 -20.80 13.06
N CYS A 34 34.79 -22.06 12.62
CA CYS A 34 33.96 -22.59 11.52
C CYS A 34 32.61 -23.15 11.95
N ALA A 35 32.26 -23.11 13.25
CA ALA A 35 30.90 -23.39 13.72
C ALA A 35 29.97 -22.22 13.35
N GLY A 36 29.59 -22.14 12.07
CA GLY A 36 28.67 -21.14 11.57
C GLY A 36 28.44 -21.29 10.08
N VAL A 37 27.19 -21.14 9.64
CA VAL A 37 26.86 -21.12 8.22
C VAL A 37 27.36 -19.78 7.64
N TYR A 38 28.28 -19.89 6.68
CA TYR A 38 28.76 -18.76 5.90
C TYR A 38 27.82 -18.58 4.71
N SER A 39 27.24 -17.40 4.61
CA SER A 39 26.48 -17.00 3.43
C SER A 39 27.27 -15.93 2.69
N ALA A 40 27.31 -16.04 1.37
CA ALA A 40 27.80 -14.98 0.49
C ALA A 40 26.84 -13.76 0.44
N TYR A 41 25.75 -13.79 1.21
CA TYR A 41 24.78 -12.71 1.27
C TYR A 41 25.44 -11.38 1.70
N LYS A 42 25.34 -10.40 0.80
CA LYS A 42 25.74 -9.02 1.05
C LYS A 42 24.51 -8.23 1.50
N PRO A 43 24.46 -7.76 2.75
CA PRO A 43 23.33 -6.96 3.23
C PRO A 43 23.29 -5.61 2.51
N TYR A 44 22.08 -5.14 2.18
CA TYR A 44 21.87 -3.81 1.64
C TYR A 44 22.05 -2.72 2.70
N LEU A 45 21.54 -2.95 3.90
CA LEU A 45 21.57 -1.99 5.01
C LEU A 45 22.55 -2.40 6.09
N ASN A 46 23.15 -1.40 6.73
CA ASN A 46 23.98 -1.61 7.90
C ASN A 46 23.14 -1.99 9.12
N LYS A 47 23.77 -2.68 10.07
CA LYS A 47 23.14 -3.02 11.35
C LYS A 47 22.95 -1.75 12.18
N ASP A 48 21.82 -1.69 12.86
CA ASP A 48 21.59 -0.68 13.88
C ASP A 48 22.23 -1.15 15.19
N GLU A 49 23.32 -0.49 15.58
CA GLU A 49 24.03 -0.83 16.83
C GLU A 49 23.26 -0.38 18.08
N GLU A 50 22.34 0.59 17.96
CA GLU A 50 21.56 1.10 19.09
C GLU A 50 20.52 0.07 19.53
N ILE A 51 19.73 -0.44 18.58
CA ILE A 51 18.73 -1.49 18.87
C ILE A 51 19.40 -2.76 19.39
N ILE A 52 20.56 -3.15 18.84
CA ILE A 52 21.32 -4.32 19.30
C ILE A 52 21.73 -4.15 20.76
N LYS A 53 22.26 -2.98 21.14
CA LYS A 53 22.64 -2.70 22.53
C LYS A 53 21.44 -2.69 23.47
N GLN A 54 20.32 -2.10 23.05
CA GLN A 54 19.09 -2.09 23.84
C GLN A 54 18.57 -3.52 24.08
N LEU A 55 18.57 -4.37 23.05
CA LEU A 55 18.15 -5.76 23.17
C LEU A 55 19.09 -6.56 24.07
N GLN A 56 20.41 -6.41 23.94
CA GLN A 56 21.39 -7.08 24.80
C GLN A 56 21.19 -6.74 26.27
N LYS A 57 20.92 -5.47 26.61
CA LYS A 57 20.56 -5.05 27.98
C LYS A 57 19.28 -5.73 28.46
N GLY A 58 18.25 -5.80 27.61
CA GLY A 58 16.99 -6.47 27.94
C GLY A 58 17.14 -7.96 28.23
N VAL A 59 18.09 -8.65 27.57
CA VAL A 59 18.34 -10.09 27.79
C VAL A 59 18.96 -10.28 29.18
N GLN A 60 19.92 -9.43 29.53
CA GLN A 60 20.55 -9.44 30.85
C GLN A 60 19.53 -9.17 31.97
N GLN A 61 18.53 -8.33 31.70
CA GLN A 61 17.46 -7.98 32.65
C GLN A 61 16.31 -9.00 32.69
N LYS A 62 16.35 -10.09 31.91
CA LYS A 62 15.30 -11.13 31.82
C LYS A 62 13.88 -10.58 31.59
N ARG A 63 13.72 -9.59 30.71
CA ARG A 63 12.42 -8.96 30.38
C ARG A 63 11.95 -9.27 28.95
N PRO A 64 11.47 -10.50 28.66
CA PRO A 64 11.15 -10.92 27.30
C PRO A 64 9.99 -10.12 26.66
N ALA A 65 8.96 -9.76 27.43
CA ALA A 65 7.82 -9.01 26.91
C ALA A 65 8.22 -7.60 26.42
N ALA A 66 9.06 -6.89 27.18
CA ALA A 66 9.55 -5.57 26.80
C ALA A 66 10.45 -5.62 25.55
N GLN A 67 11.27 -6.67 25.41
CA GLN A 67 12.10 -6.87 24.22
C GLN A 67 11.25 -7.12 22.97
N ASN A 68 10.20 -7.92 23.09
CA ASN A 68 9.25 -8.14 21.99
C ASN A 68 8.57 -6.83 21.56
N ALA A 69 8.18 -5.99 22.52
CA ALA A 69 7.59 -4.68 22.22
C ALA A 69 8.59 -3.76 21.50
N ILE A 70 9.84 -3.70 21.97
CA ILE A 70 10.93 -2.93 21.35
C ILE A 70 11.17 -3.41 19.90
N LEU A 71 11.25 -4.72 19.68
CA LEU A 71 11.43 -5.30 18.34
C LEU A 71 10.29 -4.96 17.40
N ARG A 72 9.04 -5.16 17.84
CA ARG A 72 7.84 -4.86 17.04
C ARG A 72 7.80 -3.39 16.65
N ARG A 73 8.06 -2.49 17.59
CA ARG A 73 8.12 -1.05 17.33
C ARG A 73 9.21 -0.70 16.32
N TYR A 74 10.42 -1.21 16.52
CA TYR A 74 11.55 -0.97 15.63
C TYR A 74 11.24 -1.39 14.18
N PHE A 75 10.74 -2.61 13.99
CA PHE A 75 10.43 -3.09 12.64
C PHE A 75 9.22 -2.38 12.03
N LEU A 76 8.25 -1.94 12.83
CA LEU A 76 7.14 -1.11 12.34
C LEU A 76 7.66 0.23 11.81
N GLU A 77 8.44 0.96 12.60
CA GLU A 77 9.02 2.26 12.21
C GLU A 77 9.93 2.13 10.98
N LEU A 78 10.72 1.06 10.92
CA LEU A 78 11.58 0.77 9.77
C LEU A 78 10.77 0.46 8.51
N THR A 79 9.71 -0.35 8.64
CA THR A 79 8.82 -0.69 7.52
C THR A 79 8.10 0.55 7.02
N GLN A 80 7.59 1.39 7.91
CA GLN A 80 6.97 2.67 7.54
C GLN A 80 7.96 3.57 6.80
N SER A 81 9.18 3.71 7.31
CA SER A 81 10.24 4.50 6.66
C SER A 81 10.55 3.99 5.24
N PHE A 82 10.53 2.67 5.05
CA PHE A 82 10.71 2.03 3.75
C PHE A 82 9.49 2.17 2.82
N ILE A 83 8.27 2.16 3.35
CA ILE A 83 7.05 2.21 2.54
C ILE A 83 6.66 3.64 2.14
N ILE A 84 6.96 4.65 2.96
CA ILE A 84 6.57 6.07 2.71
C ILE A 84 6.93 6.57 1.29
N PRO A 85 8.16 6.36 0.77
CA PRO A 85 8.49 6.83 -0.59
C PRO A 85 7.70 6.10 -1.67
N LEU A 86 7.41 4.81 -1.49
CA LEU A 86 6.58 4.03 -2.41
C LEU A 86 5.14 4.55 -2.41
N GLU A 87 4.55 4.77 -1.24
CA GLU A 87 3.20 5.31 -1.11
C GLU A 87 3.08 6.70 -1.73
N ARG A 88 4.08 7.56 -1.49
CA ARG A 88 4.12 8.90 -2.10
C ARG A 88 4.16 8.83 -3.63
N TYR A 89 5.00 7.97 -4.19
CA TYR A 89 5.09 7.82 -5.64
C TYR A 89 3.79 7.23 -6.21
N VAL A 90 3.25 6.17 -5.60
CA VAL A 90 2.00 5.55 -6.02
C VAL A 90 0.83 6.54 -5.93
N ALA A 91 0.74 7.34 -4.87
CA ALA A 91 -0.24 8.41 -4.76
C ALA A 91 -0.08 9.46 -5.86
N SER A 92 1.15 9.75 -6.29
CA SER A 92 1.39 10.66 -7.41
C SER A 92 0.87 10.13 -8.74
N LEU A 93 0.66 8.81 -8.88
CA LEU A 93 0.05 8.21 -10.08
C LEU A 93 -1.44 8.52 -10.21
N MET A 94 -2.08 9.00 -9.14
CA MET A 94 -3.49 9.41 -9.17
C MET A 94 -3.68 10.57 -10.16
N PRO A 95 -4.77 10.55 -10.93
CA PRO A 95 -5.19 11.71 -11.73
C PRO A 95 -5.63 12.85 -10.80
N LEU A 96 -5.49 14.08 -11.28
CA LEU A 96 -5.94 15.26 -10.54
C LEU A 96 -7.47 15.28 -10.47
N GLN A 97 -8.05 15.69 -9.34
CA GLN A 97 -9.51 15.70 -9.16
C GLN A 97 -10.22 16.53 -10.24
N LYS A 98 -9.62 17.65 -10.68
CA LYS A 98 -10.13 18.49 -11.79
C LYS A 98 -10.23 17.79 -13.15
N SER A 99 -9.57 16.63 -13.32
CA SER A 99 -9.64 15.83 -14.55
C SER A 99 -10.75 14.78 -14.54
N ILE A 100 -11.43 14.61 -13.39
CA ILE A 100 -12.56 13.71 -13.25
C ILE A 100 -13.79 14.44 -13.82
N CYS A 101 -14.20 14.04 -15.02
CA CYS A 101 -15.43 14.53 -15.61
C CYS A 101 -16.59 13.57 -15.24
N PRO A 102 -17.76 14.09 -14.79
CA PRO A 102 -18.93 13.26 -14.48
C PRO A 102 -19.41 12.43 -15.68
N TRP A 103 -19.30 12.99 -16.88
CA TRP A 103 -19.89 12.42 -18.10
C TRP A 103 -18.89 11.63 -18.98
N LYS A 104 -17.64 11.50 -18.55
CA LYS A 104 -16.62 10.68 -19.22
C LYS A 104 -16.24 9.52 -18.32
N SER A 105 -15.68 8.47 -18.88
CA SER A 105 -15.12 7.39 -18.07
C SER A 105 -14.10 7.93 -17.05
N PRO A 106 -14.04 7.38 -15.83
CA PRO A 106 -13.03 7.76 -14.85
C PRO A 106 -11.62 7.70 -15.46
N PRO A 107 -10.77 8.72 -15.21
CA PRO A 107 -9.43 8.76 -15.78
C PRO A 107 -8.58 7.59 -15.29
N GLN A 108 -7.86 6.91 -16.17
CA GLN A 108 -7.06 5.75 -15.74
C GLN A 108 -5.88 6.17 -14.84
N LEU A 109 -5.54 5.30 -13.89
CA LEU A 109 -4.33 5.45 -13.08
C LEU A 109 -3.10 5.42 -13.98
N ARG A 110 -2.15 6.33 -13.73
CA ARG A 110 -0.87 6.31 -14.46
C ARG A 110 -0.10 5.02 -14.15
N PRO A 111 0.62 4.45 -15.14
CA PRO A 111 1.40 3.25 -14.92
C PRO A 111 2.56 3.52 -13.96
N PHE A 112 2.92 2.50 -13.17
CA PHE A 112 4.09 2.57 -12.30
C PHE A 112 5.36 2.41 -13.15
N VAL A 113 6.23 3.44 -13.14
CA VAL A 113 7.49 3.42 -13.88
C VAL A 113 8.65 3.34 -12.90
N GLN A 114 9.34 2.18 -12.88
CA GLN A 114 10.43 1.93 -11.93
C GLN A 114 11.53 2.98 -12.00
N GLN A 115 11.91 3.44 -13.19
CA GLN A 115 12.98 4.44 -13.34
C GLN A 115 12.63 5.78 -12.69
N ASP A 116 11.39 6.23 -12.86
CA ASP A 116 10.94 7.49 -12.27
C ASP A 116 10.83 7.39 -10.76
N PHE A 117 10.33 6.25 -10.25
CA PHE A 117 10.38 5.97 -8.82
C PHE A 117 11.81 6.06 -8.26
N MET A 118 12.80 5.45 -8.93
CA MET A 118 14.19 5.50 -8.49
C MET A 118 14.74 6.93 -8.43
N LYS A 119 14.39 7.80 -9.40
CA LYS A 119 14.76 9.23 -9.36
C LYS A 119 14.16 9.96 -8.16
N THR A 120 12.94 9.60 -7.74
CA THR A 120 12.32 10.20 -6.55
C THR A 120 13.02 9.82 -5.25
N LEU A 121 13.60 8.61 -5.18
CA LEU A 121 14.34 8.14 -3.99
C LEU A 121 15.64 8.90 -3.73
N GLU A 122 16.30 9.39 -4.78
CA GLU A 122 17.51 10.21 -4.65
C GLU A 122 17.22 11.52 -3.89
N LYS A 123 16.05 12.12 -4.14
CA LYS A 123 15.62 13.38 -3.51
C LYS A 123 14.86 13.16 -2.19
N ALA A 124 14.07 12.09 -2.10
CA ALA A 124 13.09 11.90 -1.03
C ALA A 124 12.98 10.43 -0.57
N GLY A 125 14.11 9.76 -0.36
CA GLY A 125 14.14 8.37 0.08
C GLY A 125 14.05 8.18 1.60
N PRO A 126 14.16 6.91 2.07
CA PRO A 126 14.07 6.54 3.49
C PRO A 126 15.14 7.17 4.38
N GLN A 127 16.22 7.69 3.82
CA GLN A 127 17.25 8.43 4.55
C GLN A 127 16.70 9.65 5.31
N LEU A 128 15.52 10.15 4.94
CA LEU A 128 14.85 11.26 5.63
C LEU A 128 14.11 10.83 6.91
N THR A 129 13.72 9.56 6.99
CA THR A 129 12.86 9.03 8.07
C THR A 129 13.55 7.92 8.88
N SER A 130 14.58 7.28 8.31
CA SER A 130 15.37 6.24 8.94
C SER A 130 16.82 6.69 9.16
N ARG A 131 17.38 6.33 10.31
CA ARG A 131 18.79 6.56 10.65
C ARG A 131 19.73 5.51 10.03
N LEU A 132 19.16 4.45 9.44
CA LEU A 132 19.93 3.38 8.83
C LEU A 132 20.63 3.85 7.55
N LYS A 133 21.91 3.48 7.45
CA LYS A 133 22.75 3.75 6.28
C LYS A 133 22.93 2.48 5.47
N GLY A 134 23.10 2.62 4.17
CA GLY A 134 23.36 1.50 3.27
C GLY A 134 22.81 1.77 1.86
N ASP A 135 22.76 0.71 1.07
CA ASP A 135 22.23 0.71 -0.29
C ASP A 135 20.71 0.55 -0.30
N TRP A 136 20.01 1.64 0.01
CA TRP A 136 18.54 1.70 -0.08
C TRP A 136 18.05 1.45 -1.50
N ILE A 137 18.76 1.98 -2.51
CA ILE A 137 18.39 1.82 -3.93
C ILE A 137 18.43 0.35 -4.34
N GLY A 138 19.47 -0.39 -3.97
CA GLY A 138 19.59 -1.82 -4.19
C GLY A 138 18.48 -2.61 -3.48
N LEU A 139 18.14 -2.23 -2.25
CA LEU A 139 17.04 -2.85 -1.51
C LEU A 139 15.69 -2.65 -2.24
N TYR A 140 15.39 -1.44 -2.71
CA TYR A 140 14.18 -1.20 -3.50
C TYR A 140 14.19 -1.97 -4.81
N ARG A 141 15.31 -2.02 -5.55
CA ARG A 141 15.41 -2.81 -6.79
C ARG A 141 15.10 -4.28 -6.55
N HIS A 142 15.55 -4.83 -5.42
CA HIS A 142 15.24 -6.20 -5.04
C HIS A 142 13.77 -6.35 -4.64
N PHE A 143 13.25 -5.45 -3.80
CA PHE A 143 11.86 -5.49 -3.34
C PHE A 143 10.84 -5.40 -4.49
N LEU A 144 11.07 -4.54 -5.47
CA LEU A 144 10.18 -4.39 -6.64
C LEU A 144 10.08 -5.67 -7.49
N LYS A 145 11.04 -6.59 -7.38
CA LYS A 145 11.01 -7.90 -8.05
C LYS A 145 10.37 -8.99 -7.19
N SER A 146 10.04 -8.68 -5.95
CA SER A 146 9.52 -9.66 -4.99
C SER A 146 8.00 -9.80 -5.10
N PRO A 147 7.42 -10.98 -4.77
CA PRO A 147 5.97 -11.17 -4.69
C PRO A 147 5.29 -10.23 -3.68
N ASN A 148 6.03 -9.81 -2.64
CA ASN A 148 5.51 -8.87 -1.64
C ASN A 148 5.14 -7.52 -2.25
N PHE A 149 5.95 -7.02 -3.20
CA PHE A 149 5.63 -5.80 -3.92
C PHE A 149 4.40 -5.98 -4.81
N ASP A 150 4.28 -7.10 -5.52
CA ASP A 150 3.12 -7.37 -6.39
C ASP A 150 1.81 -7.37 -5.59
N GLY A 151 1.76 -8.11 -4.47
CA GLY A 151 0.58 -8.14 -3.60
C GLY A 151 0.24 -6.78 -3.00
N TRP A 152 1.25 -6.06 -2.50
CA TRP A 152 1.09 -4.70 -1.99
C TRP A 152 0.59 -3.74 -3.07
N PHE A 153 1.19 -3.76 -4.25
CA PHE A 153 0.87 -2.84 -5.35
C PHE A 153 -0.53 -3.10 -5.91
N ARG A 154 -0.93 -4.36 -6.08
CA ARG A 154 -2.31 -4.72 -6.47
C ARG A 154 -3.34 -4.20 -5.48
N THR A 155 -3.07 -4.37 -4.18
CA THR A 155 -3.95 -3.88 -3.11
C THR A 155 -4.08 -2.36 -3.18
N ARG A 156 -2.96 -1.63 -3.24
CA ARG A 156 -2.97 -0.17 -3.36
C ARG A 156 -3.64 0.32 -4.64
N ARG A 157 -3.41 -0.36 -5.77
CA ARG A 157 -4.05 -0.03 -7.05
C ARG A 157 -5.56 -0.20 -6.97
N ARG A 158 -6.05 -1.28 -6.35
CA ARG A 158 -7.48 -1.50 -6.12
C ARG A 158 -8.09 -0.40 -5.27
N GLU A 159 -7.47 -0.04 -4.14
CA GLU A 159 -7.94 1.03 -3.26
C GLU A 159 -8.02 2.38 -4.01
N MET A 160 -7.01 2.70 -4.80
CA MET A 160 -6.98 3.92 -5.62
C MET A 160 -8.06 3.93 -6.70
N THR A 161 -8.27 2.80 -7.38
CA THR A 161 -9.35 2.65 -8.37
C THR A 161 -10.72 2.84 -7.72
N GLN A 162 -10.97 2.20 -6.58
CA GLN A 162 -12.23 2.37 -5.83
C GLN A 162 -12.44 3.82 -5.38
N LYS A 163 -11.38 4.48 -4.90
CA LYS A 163 -11.44 5.91 -4.53
C LYS A 163 -11.77 6.79 -5.74
N LEU A 164 -11.20 6.48 -6.91
CA LEU A 164 -11.48 7.22 -8.13
C LEU A 164 -12.92 7.03 -8.60
N GLU A 165 -13.42 5.81 -8.57
CA GLU A 165 -14.82 5.49 -8.89
C GLU A 165 -15.77 6.21 -7.93
N ALA A 166 -15.43 6.24 -6.63
CA ALA A 166 -16.19 6.99 -5.64
C ALA A 166 -16.23 8.50 -5.96
N LEU A 167 -15.09 9.11 -6.25
CA LEU A 167 -15.01 10.53 -6.63
C LEU A 167 -15.80 10.83 -7.92
N HIS A 168 -15.79 9.92 -8.88
CA HIS A 168 -16.54 10.07 -10.11
C HIS A 168 -18.06 9.99 -9.89
N LEU A 169 -18.52 9.06 -9.04
CA LEU A 169 -19.93 8.95 -8.65
C LEU A 169 -20.40 10.18 -7.87
N GLU A 170 -19.55 10.70 -7.00
CA GLU A 170 -19.82 11.94 -6.28
C GLU A 170 -19.94 13.14 -7.22
N ALA A 171 -19.06 13.24 -8.22
CA ALA A 171 -19.14 14.30 -9.22
C ALA A 171 -20.41 14.18 -10.08
N LEU A 172 -20.85 12.96 -10.40
CA LEU A 172 -22.15 12.70 -11.05
C LEU A 172 -23.34 13.12 -10.19
N CYS A 173 -23.24 12.94 -8.88
CA CYS A 173 -24.30 13.30 -7.95
C CYS A 173 -24.45 14.82 -7.75
N GLU A 174 -23.39 15.59 -8.00
CA GLU A 174 -23.38 17.05 -7.88
C GLU A 174 -23.88 17.76 -9.15
N GLU A 175 -23.90 17.06 -10.29
CA GLU A 175 -24.41 17.62 -11.55
C GLU A 175 -25.94 17.57 -11.64
N ASP A 176 -26.50 18.53 -12.38
CA ASP A 176 -27.93 18.58 -12.68
C ASP A 176 -28.25 17.65 -13.87
N LEU A 177 -28.70 16.44 -13.53
CA LEU A 177 -29.15 15.43 -14.50
C LEU A 177 -30.35 15.91 -15.33
N GLN A 178 -31.24 16.75 -14.78
CA GLN A 178 -32.44 17.22 -15.48
C GLN A 178 -32.11 18.17 -16.63
N GLN A 179 -31.22 19.13 -16.40
CA GLN A 179 -30.72 20.01 -17.46
C GLN A 179 -29.97 19.25 -18.55
N ARG A 180 -29.37 18.11 -18.21
CA ARG A 180 -28.59 17.30 -19.14
C ARG A 180 -29.50 16.51 -20.09
N ILE A 181 -30.53 15.85 -19.58
CA ILE A 181 -31.50 15.06 -20.38
C ILE A 181 -32.14 15.91 -21.47
N GLN A 182 -32.44 17.18 -21.18
CA GLN A 182 -33.02 18.12 -22.16
C GLN A 182 -32.15 18.33 -23.41
N LYS A 183 -30.85 18.06 -23.33
CA LYS A 183 -29.88 18.20 -24.44
C LYS A 183 -29.60 16.87 -25.15
N HIS A 184 -30.22 15.79 -24.71
CA HIS A 184 -29.97 14.43 -25.18
C HIS A 184 -31.21 13.78 -25.76
N SER A 185 -31.01 12.82 -26.65
CA SER A 185 -32.10 12.00 -27.17
C SER A 185 -32.63 11.04 -26.10
N GLU A 186 -33.84 10.53 -26.31
CA GLU A 186 -34.44 9.52 -25.43
C GLU A 186 -33.56 8.28 -25.29
N VAL A 187 -32.97 7.80 -26.39
CA VAL A 187 -32.06 6.64 -26.39
C VAL A 187 -30.81 6.89 -25.54
N GLU A 188 -30.20 8.07 -25.65
CA GLU A 188 -29.05 8.45 -24.82
C GLU A 188 -29.41 8.58 -23.34
N THR A 189 -30.64 9.03 -23.05
CA THR A 189 -31.16 9.15 -21.69
C THR A 189 -31.41 7.78 -21.06
N VAL A 190 -31.99 6.85 -21.83
CA VAL A 190 -32.16 5.44 -21.43
C VAL A 190 -30.79 4.78 -21.16
N ASP A 191 -29.81 4.94 -22.06
CA ASP A 191 -28.46 4.42 -21.86
C ASP A 191 -27.77 5.02 -20.61
N LEU A 192 -27.98 6.32 -20.36
CA LEU A 192 -27.50 6.97 -19.15
C LEU A 192 -28.12 6.36 -17.89
N VAL A 193 -29.44 6.15 -17.85
CA VAL A 193 -30.13 5.51 -16.73
C VAL A 193 -29.58 4.10 -16.50
N LEU A 194 -29.42 3.30 -17.55
CA LEU A 194 -28.88 1.94 -17.45
C LEU A 194 -27.45 1.95 -16.86
N LYS A 195 -26.59 2.85 -17.34
CA LYS A 195 -25.23 3.04 -16.80
C LYS A 195 -25.23 3.51 -15.35
N LEU A 196 -26.15 4.39 -14.94
CA LEU A 196 -26.27 4.84 -13.56
C LEU A 196 -26.74 3.72 -12.63
N LYS A 197 -27.73 2.93 -13.05
CA LYS A 197 -28.21 1.76 -12.29
C LYS A 197 -27.11 0.72 -12.13
N ASP A 198 -26.37 0.40 -13.19
CA ASP A 198 -25.24 -0.53 -13.13
C ASP A 198 -24.17 -0.03 -12.14
N LYS A 199 -23.73 1.23 -12.28
CA LYS A 199 -22.77 1.83 -11.36
C LYS A 199 -23.25 1.88 -9.90
N LEU A 200 -24.54 2.12 -9.65
CA LEU A 200 -25.13 2.07 -8.32
C LEU A 200 -25.02 0.66 -7.71
N THR A 201 -25.39 -0.37 -8.48
CA THR A 201 -25.28 -1.76 -7.99
C THR A 201 -23.83 -2.18 -7.78
N GLN A 202 -22.91 -1.75 -8.65
CA GLN A 202 -21.49 -2.02 -8.50
C GLN A 202 -20.93 -1.31 -7.26
N ALA A 203 -21.33 -0.06 -7.02
CA ALA A 203 -20.90 0.70 -5.85
C ALA A 203 -21.31 0.05 -4.53
N GLU A 204 -22.51 -0.53 -4.48
CA GLU A 204 -22.99 -1.30 -3.34
C GLU A 204 -22.23 -2.61 -3.16
N LYS A 205 -22.07 -3.40 -4.23
CA LYS A 205 -21.35 -4.68 -4.19
C LYS A 205 -19.89 -4.51 -3.76
N GLN A 206 -19.25 -3.42 -4.19
CA GLN A 206 -17.84 -3.16 -3.91
C GLN A 206 -17.61 -2.35 -2.63
N HIS A 207 -18.69 -1.95 -1.92
CA HIS A 207 -18.65 -1.05 -0.76
C HIS A 207 -17.72 0.15 -0.97
N LEU A 208 -17.96 0.89 -2.05
CA LEU A 208 -17.13 2.04 -2.40
C LEU A 208 -17.12 3.09 -1.27
N PRO A 209 -15.97 3.74 -1.00
CA PRO A 209 -15.84 4.74 0.07
C PRO A 209 -16.47 6.08 -0.34
N LEU A 210 -17.80 6.10 -0.42
CA LEU A 210 -18.61 7.26 -0.83
C LEU A 210 -18.98 8.14 0.37
N ARG A 211 -19.23 9.43 0.11
CA ARG A 211 -19.90 10.32 1.07
C ARG A 211 -21.26 9.74 1.51
N PRO A 212 -21.63 9.87 2.80
CA PRO A 212 -22.93 9.41 3.30
C PRO A 212 -24.08 10.08 2.53
N GLY A 213 -25.04 9.28 2.06
CA GLY A 213 -26.21 9.77 1.34
C GLY A 213 -26.01 10.00 -0.17
N THR A 214 -24.79 9.91 -0.71
CA THR A 214 -24.55 10.04 -2.17
C THR A 214 -25.32 9.00 -2.97
N LEU A 215 -25.35 7.75 -2.51
CA LEU A 215 -26.12 6.68 -3.18
C LEU A 215 -27.63 6.95 -3.16
N ALA A 216 -28.17 7.44 -2.04
CA ALA A 216 -29.59 7.75 -1.93
C ALA A 216 -29.98 8.91 -2.86
N ARG A 217 -29.17 9.97 -2.89
CA ARG A 217 -29.40 11.11 -3.78
C ARG A 217 -29.27 10.74 -5.25
N LEU A 218 -28.27 9.93 -5.61
CA LEU A 218 -28.11 9.48 -7.00
C LEU A 218 -29.27 8.56 -7.44
N ARG A 219 -29.83 7.75 -6.54
CA ARG A 219 -31.06 6.99 -6.81
C ARG A 219 -32.25 7.92 -7.04
N GLU A 220 -32.45 8.91 -6.18
CA GLU A 220 -33.53 9.88 -6.33
C GLU A 220 -33.40 10.65 -7.66
N HIS A 221 -32.18 11.08 -8.03
CA HIS A 221 -31.94 11.69 -9.33
C HIS A 221 -32.24 10.72 -10.48
N THR A 222 -31.85 9.45 -10.36
CA THR A 222 -32.11 8.42 -11.39
C THR A 222 -33.61 8.17 -11.57
N GLU A 223 -34.37 8.10 -10.47
CA GLU A 223 -35.83 7.98 -10.52
C GLU A 223 -36.48 9.22 -11.13
N ALA A 224 -36.01 10.42 -10.80
CA ALA A 224 -36.48 11.65 -11.42
C ALA A 224 -36.19 11.70 -12.94
N VAL A 225 -35.09 11.10 -13.40
CA VAL A 225 -34.78 10.94 -14.84
C VAL A 225 -35.74 9.92 -15.49
N ILE A 226 -36.07 8.83 -14.81
CA ILE A 226 -36.99 7.82 -15.34
C ILE A 226 -38.38 8.43 -15.52
N LEU A 227 -38.88 9.17 -14.52
CA LEU A 227 -40.20 9.81 -14.55
C LEU A 227 -40.33 10.89 -15.64
N SER A 228 -39.22 11.43 -16.17
CA SER A 228 -39.27 12.39 -17.28
C SER A 228 -39.28 11.73 -18.66
N LEU A 229 -39.09 10.41 -18.74
CA LEU A 229 -39.21 9.64 -19.99
C LEU A 229 -40.67 9.27 -20.28
N PRO A 230 -41.02 8.98 -21.55
CA PRO A 230 -42.30 8.39 -21.93
C PRO A 230 -42.67 7.10 -21.16
N GLU A 231 -43.97 6.87 -20.91
CA GLU A 231 -44.48 5.77 -20.09
C GLU A 231 -44.08 4.36 -20.59
N ASP A 232 -43.95 4.19 -21.91
CA ASP A 232 -43.50 2.96 -22.55
C ASP A 232 -42.05 2.62 -22.20
N LEU A 233 -41.19 3.63 -22.06
CA LEU A 233 -39.78 3.46 -21.64
C LEU A 233 -39.64 3.31 -20.12
N GLN A 234 -40.49 3.97 -19.34
CA GLN A 234 -40.51 3.84 -17.87
C GLN A 234 -40.75 2.38 -17.46
N GLY A 235 -41.75 1.72 -18.06
CA GLY A 235 -42.09 0.33 -17.75
C GLY A 235 -40.97 -0.67 -18.04
N ILE A 236 -40.10 -0.37 -19.02
CA ILE A 236 -38.92 -1.18 -19.34
C ILE A 236 -37.80 -0.93 -18.33
N LEU A 237 -37.57 0.34 -17.96
CA LEU A 237 -36.49 0.74 -17.05
C LEU A 237 -36.74 0.37 -15.59
N HIS A 238 -37.98 0.27 -15.14
CA HIS A 238 -38.32 -0.19 -13.79
C HIS A 238 -38.18 -1.71 -13.61
N LYS A 239 -38.17 -2.49 -14.70
CA LYS A 239 -37.92 -3.93 -14.59
C LYS A 239 -36.48 -4.17 -14.14
N PRO A 240 -36.24 -5.01 -13.12
CA PRO A 240 -34.89 -5.43 -12.80
C PRO A 240 -34.32 -6.21 -14.00
N PRO A 241 -33.01 -6.08 -14.29
CA PRO A 241 -32.39 -6.92 -15.31
C PRO A 241 -32.63 -8.38 -14.93
N THR A 242 -33.38 -9.09 -15.78
CA THR A 242 -33.55 -10.55 -15.65
C THR A 242 -32.18 -11.21 -15.69
N PRO A 243 -31.92 -12.18 -14.79
CA PRO A 243 -30.63 -12.86 -14.67
C PRO A 243 -30.27 -13.68 -15.91
#